data_AF-A0A1U9KPM5-F1
#
_entry.id   AF-A0A1U9KPM5-F1
#
_cell.length_a   1.000
_cell.length_b   1.000
_cell.length_c   1.000
_cell.angle_alpha   90.00
_cell.angle_beta   90.00
_cell.angle_gamma   90.00
#
_symmetry.space_group_name_H-M   'P 1'
#
loop_
_entity.id
_entity.type
_entity.pdbx_description
1 polymer ?
#
loop_
_entity_poly.entity_id
_entity_poly.type
_entity_poly.pdbx_seq_one_letter_code
_entity_poly.pdbx_strand_id
1 'polypeptide(L)'
;MFDIGTLTEEDVAHDPGAWHYATHHDLNALMAMFTLANILHTARKTKEASRFYRVAYDMHSKNPTHYPLAQSLLQVRLLCLLKSGMPLPDEELEELQTLSPAMYRYITGIRAAWAEGDNERALSIMGSCYEAFHTGEECDCLYLEIALKQQEEIFHPSRRPIPEKLYMFWDKAPPPEIQQNITYHQELLGADYKIYSYDEAAAFLEDFYGAEARDLFLGARHPAEAADFFRVHAINTHGGWWLDADLRLKDASVLKSNHENRFYLTDNFYIHNDFYGAIANSPVTEDCLLSLYRNSYLHKDLYIAYKTGPGIFNRALNRLIYRNLSFQRSASVRVDGQSQFLAAVEEFETPYKHNLPNWQLS
;
A
#
# COMPACT_ATOMS: atom_id res chain seq x y z
N MET A 1 -34.06 5.40 13.52
CA MET A 1 -33.85 6.02 12.20
C MET A 1 -33.34 7.42 12.46
N PHE A 2 -32.14 7.76 11.96
CA PHE A 2 -31.51 9.06 12.18
C PHE A 2 -32.24 10.11 11.32
N ASP A 3 -32.73 11.19 11.93
CA ASP A 3 -33.37 12.29 11.20
C ASP A 3 -32.30 13.27 10.73
N ILE A 4 -32.04 13.25 9.42
CA ILE A 4 -31.05 14.12 8.77
C ILE A 4 -31.45 15.60 8.88
N GLY A 5 -32.75 15.89 9.05
CA GLY A 5 -33.28 17.25 9.19
C GLY A 5 -32.92 17.96 10.50
N THR A 6 -32.36 17.24 11.48
CA THR A 6 -32.02 17.76 12.82
C THR A 6 -30.55 17.58 13.19
N LEU A 7 -29.65 17.52 12.19
CA LEU A 7 -28.22 17.33 12.42
C LEU A 7 -27.63 18.42 13.33
N THR A 8 -26.88 18.03 14.36
CA THR A 8 -26.16 18.94 15.28
C THR A 8 -24.65 18.87 15.10
N GLU A 9 -23.90 19.79 15.71
CA GLU A 9 -22.43 19.68 15.74
C GLU A 9 -21.94 18.45 16.52
N GLU A 10 -22.69 18.01 17.54
CA GLU A 10 -22.38 16.81 18.31
C GLU A 10 -22.42 15.56 17.42
N ASP A 11 -23.34 15.54 16.45
CA ASP A 11 -23.48 14.44 15.50
C ASP A 11 -22.26 14.21 14.61
N VAL A 12 -21.43 15.23 14.45
CA VAL A 12 -20.18 15.17 13.70
C VAL A 12 -18.96 15.33 14.62
N ALA A 13 -19.13 15.04 15.92
CA ALA A 13 -18.09 15.12 16.95
C ALA A 13 -17.35 16.46 17.00
N HIS A 14 -18.08 17.56 16.74
CA HIS A 14 -17.54 18.91 16.61
C HIS A 14 -16.36 19.03 15.62
N ASP A 15 -16.27 18.14 14.62
CA ASP A 15 -15.27 18.24 13.58
C ASP A 15 -15.60 19.42 12.65
N PRO A 16 -14.74 20.45 12.55
CA PRO A 16 -15.06 21.65 11.78
C PRO A 16 -15.24 21.39 10.29
N GLY A 17 -14.49 20.44 9.72
CA GLY A 17 -14.56 20.08 8.32
C GLY A 17 -15.86 19.35 7.99
N ALA A 18 -16.22 18.38 8.83
CA ALA A 18 -17.47 17.63 8.71
C ALA A 18 -18.69 18.55 8.91
N TRP A 19 -18.66 19.44 9.91
CA TRP A 19 -19.74 20.39 10.16
C TRP A 19 -19.91 21.39 9.01
N HIS A 20 -18.80 21.94 8.51
CA HIS A 20 -18.82 22.81 7.33
C HIS A 20 -19.43 22.09 6.13
N TYR A 21 -18.98 20.87 5.83
CA TYR A 21 -19.54 20.08 4.75
C TYR A 21 -21.05 19.81 4.94
N ALA A 22 -21.44 19.37 6.14
CA ALA A 22 -22.81 19.02 6.45
C ALA A 22 -23.80 20.19 6.27
N THR A 23 -23.37 21.41 6.58
CA THR A 23 -24.20 22.63 6.49
C THR A 23 -24.28 23.24 5.09
N HIS A 24 -23.43 22.79 4.15
CA HIS A 24 -23.33 23.35 2.80
C HIS A 24 -23.74 22.38 1.68
N HIS A 25 -24.12 21.15 2.03
CA HIS A 25 -24.46 20.10 1.06
C HIS A 25 -25.82 19.45 1.37
N ASP A 26 -26.53 18.99 0.33
CA ASP A 26 -27.78 18.25 0.49
C ASP A 26 -27.52 16.83 0.97
N LEU A 27 -27.73 16.63 2.27
CA LEU A 27 -27.52 15.36 2.96
C LEU A 27 -28.54 14.27 2.59
N ASN A 28 -29.55 14.57 1.77
CA ASN A 28 -30.43 13.56 1.17
C ASN A 28 -29.81 12.90 -0.07
N ALA A 29 -28.64 13.35 -0.52
CA ALA A 29 -27.89 12.70 -1.59
C ALA A 29 -26.92 11.64 -1.03
N LEU A 30 -26.94 10.44 -1.62
CA LEU A 30 -26.03 9.33 -1.28
C LEU A 30 -24.56 9.77 -1.23
N MET A 31 -24.11 10.50 -2.27
CA MET A 31 -22.72 10.97 -2.37
C MET A 31 -22.36 11.98 -1.28
N ALA A 32 -23.31 12.83 -0.84
CA ALA A 32 -23.06 13.76 0.25
C ALA A 32 -22.89 13.02 1.59
N MET A 33 -23.73 12.02 1.87
CA MET A 33 -23.57 11.16 3.05
C MET A 33 -22.26 10.39 3.06
N PHE A 34 -21.90 9.79 1.92
CA PHE A 34 -20.63 9.07 1.79
C PHE A 34 -19.43 10.01 1.99
N THR A 35 -19.47 11.22 1.43
CA THR A 35 -18.38 12.20 1.57
C THR A 35 -18.25 12.68 3.01
N LEU A 36 -19.37 12.98 3.69
CA LEU A 36 -19.36 13.34 5.11
C LEU A 36 -18.75 12.23 5.98
N ALA A 37 -19.10 10.97 5.69
CA ALA A 37 -18.52 9.82 6.38
C ALA A 37 -17.00 9.71 6.15
N ASN A 38 -16.53 9.92 4.92
CA ASN A 38 -15.10 9.92 4.59
C ASN A 38 -14.33 11.04 5.33
N ILE A 39 -14.90 12.25 5.44
CA ILE A 39 -14.28 13.36 6.19
C ILE A 39 -14.07 12.95 7.65
N LEU A 40 -15.12 12.44 8.29
CA LEU A 40 -15.07 11.99 9.68
C LEU A 40 -14.09 10.82 9.88
N HIS A 41 -14.09 9.85 8.96
CA HIS A 41 -13.17 8.72 9.01
C HIS A 41 -11.72 9.19 8.92
N THR A 42 -11.42 10.10 7.98
CA THR A 42 -10.08 10.70 7.83
C THR A 42 -9.66 11.48 9.08
N ALA A 43 -10.61 12.17 9.72
CA ALA A 43 -10.42 12.87 10.99
C ALA A 43 -10.38 11.93 12.22
N ARG A 44 -10.34 10.61 12.02
CA ARG A 44 -10.34 9.57 13.07
C ARG A 44 -11.58 9.59 13.98
N LYS A 45 -12.69 10.16 13.51
CA LYS A 45 -14.01 10.13 14.16
C LYS A 45 -14.78 8.89 13.71
N THR A 46 -14.21 7.72 13.99
CA THR A 46 -14.65 6.44 13.39
C THR A 46 -16.05 6.04 13.83
N LYS A 47 -16.42 6.29 15.09
CA LYS A 47 -17.77 6.00 15.60
C LYS A 47 -18.83 6.80 14.83
N GLU A 48 -18.61 8.08 14.64
CA GLU A 48 -19.52 8.97 13.92
C GLU A 48 -19.54 8.64 12.44
N ALA A 49 -18.37 8.42 11.82
CA ALA A 49 -18.25 7.99 10.42
C ALA A 49 -19.06 6.71 10.15
N SER A 50 -18.99 5.72 11.05
CA SER A 50 -19.75 4.46 10.96
C SER A 50 -21.26 4.70 10.82
N ARG A 51 -21.81 5.67 11.56
CA ARG A 51 -23.22 6.03 11.49
C ARG A 51 -23.59 6.59 10.13
N PHE A 52 -22.79 7.49 9.57
CA PHE A 52 -23.06 8.07 8.25
C PHE A 52 -22.87 7.08 7.10
N TYR A 53 -21.91 6.14 7.20
CA TYR A 53 -21.81 5.04 6.25
C TYR A 53 -23.06 4.14 6.28
N ARG A 54 -23.70 3.94 7.44
CA ARG A 54 -25.00 3.22 7.50
C ARG A 54 -26.09 3.96 6.76
N VAL A 55 -26.22 5.25 7.02
CA VAL A 55 -27.23 6.09 6.36
C VAL A 55 -27.01 6.06 4.85
N ALA A 56 -25.78 6.25 4.39
CA ALA A 56 -25.43 6.11 2.97
C ALA A 56 -25.78 4.72 2.43
N TYR A 57 -25.47 3.65 3.16
CA TYR A 57 -25.85 2.30 2.78
C TYR A 57 -27.37 2.17 2.64
N ASP A 58 -28.15 2.60 3.61
CA ASP A 58 -29.62 2.50 3.58
C ASP A 58 -30.25 3.30 2.42
N MET A 59 -29.63 4.42 2.02
CA MET A 59 -30.03 5.20 0.85
C MET A 59 -29.64 4.54 -0.50
N HIS A 60 -28.66 3.65 -0.48
CA HIS A 60 -28.13 3.04 -1.69
C HIS A 60 -29.13 2.04 -2.30
N SER A 61 -29.34 2.12 -3.62
CA SER A 61 -30.28 1.27 -4.38
C SER A 61 -29.93 -0.23 -4.45
N LYS A 62 -28.82 -0.63 -3.85
CA LYS A 62 -28.14 -1.94 -3.95
C LYS A 62 -27.84 -2.41 -5.39
N ASN A 63 -27.94 -1.55 -6.38
CA ASN A 63 -27.52 -1.88 -7.75
C ASN A 63 -25.99 -2.00 -7.81
N PRO A 64 -25.42 -3.09 -8.34
CA PRO A 64 -23.96 -3.30 -8.40
C PRO A 64 -23.20 -2.27 -9.25
N THR A 65 -23.87 -1.48 -10.08
CA THR A 65 -23.23 -0.41 -10.88
C THR A 65 -23.32 0.97 -10.25
N HIS A 66 -24.02 1.11 -9.13
CA HIS A 66 -24.16 2.39 -8.44
C HIS A 66 -22.98 2.58 -7.49
N TYR A 67 -22.25 3.67 -7.68
CA TYR A 67 -21.12 4.05 -6.83
C TYR A 67 -21.56 5.08 -5.76
N PRO A 68 -21.04 5.01 -4.52
CA PRO A 68 -20.16 3.98 -3.97
C PRO A 68 -20.87 2.65 -3.80
N LEU A 69 -20.15 1.54 -4.00
CA LEU A 69 -20.74 0.20 -3.96
C LEU A 69 -21.35 -0.11 -2.58
N ALA A 70 -22.50 -0.78 -2.56
CA ALA A 70 -23.20 -1.15 -1.32
C ALA A 70 -22.31 -1.94 -0.34
N GLN A 71 -21.57 -2.92 -0.84
CA GLN A 71 -20.64 -3.71 -0.03
C GLN A 71 -19.51 -2.87 0.56
N SER A 72 -19.03 -1.84 -0.16
CA SER A 72 -17.97 -0.95 0.34
C SER A 72 -18.49 -0.08 1.47
N LEU A 73 -19.71 0.49 1.33
CA LEU A 73 -20.34 1.27 2.40
C LEU A 73 -20.52 0.44 3.68
N LEU A 74 -21.03 -0.78 3.55
CA LEU A 74 -21.26 -1.67 4.69
C LEU A 74 -19.94 -2.17 5.31
N GLN A 75 -18.95 -2.51 4.47
CA GLN A 75 -17.62 -2.91 4.94
C GLN A 75 -16.96 -1.79 5.75
N VAL A 76 -16.90 -0.57 5.21
CA VAL A 76 -16.22 0.54 5.90
C VAL A 76 -16.96 0.91 7.19
N ARG A 77 -18.30 0.88 7.18
CA ARG A 77 -19.12 1.03 8.40
C ARG A 77 -18.67 0.07 9.50
N LEU A 78 -18.60 -1.22 9.21
CA LEU A 78 -18.28 -2.26 10.19
C LEU A 78 -16.82 -2.15 10.65
N LEU A 79 -15.90 -1.81 9.75
CA LEU A 79 -14.51 -1.55 10.13
C LEU A 79 -14.41 -0.35 11.08
N CYS A 80 -15.17 0.73 10.83
CA CYS A 80 -15.23 1.88 11.73
C CYS A 80 -15.77 1.52 13.12
N LEU A 81 -16.74 0.60 13.24
CA LEU A 81 -17.19 0.08 14.54
C LEU A 81 -16.05 -0.62 15.28
N LEU A 82 -15.32 -1.52 14.62
CA LEU A 82 -14.17 -2.21 15.22
C LEU A 82 -13.10 -1.21 15.68
N LYS A 83 -12.76 -0.22 14.86
CA LYS A 83 -11.80 0.85 15.21
C LYS A 83 -12.24 1.68 16.41
N SER A 84 -13.54 1.81 16.63
CA SER A 84 -14.11 2.51 17.78
C SER A 84 -14.34 1.62 19.01
N GLY A 85 -13.92 0.35 18.97
CA GLY A 85 -14.13 -0.62 20.04
C GLY A 85 -15.61 -1.03 20.22
N MET A 86 -16.45 -0.81 19.22
CA MET A 86 -17.87 -1.13 19.26
C MET A 86 -18.14 -2.54 18.72
N PRO A 87 -19.15 -3.26 19.25
CA PRO A 87 -19.54 -4.56 18.72
C PRO A 87 -20.11 -4.45 17.31
N LEU A 88 -19.96 -5.51 16.53
CA LEU A 88 -20.55 -5.62 15.19
C LEU A 88 -21.98 -6.15 15.28
N PRO A 89 -22.96 -5.55 14.58
CA PRO A 89 -24.30 -6.12 14.47
C PRO A 89 -24.30 -7.37 13.60
N ASP A 90 -24.88 -8.48 14.08
CA ASP A 90 -24.89 -9.76 13.36
C ASP A 90 -25.69 -9.68 12.04
N GLU A 91 -26.83 -9.00 12.05
CA GLU A 91 -27.64 -8.78 10.84
C GLU A 91 -26.83 -8.09 9.72
N GLU A 92 -26.00 -7.10 10.09
CA GLU A 92 -25.15 -6.38 9.13
C GLU A 92 -23.99 -7.24 8.60
N LEU A 93 -23.49 -8.16 9.42
CA LEU A 93 -22.50 -9.14 8.99
C LEU A 93 -23.09 -10.13 7.98
N GLU A 94 -24.32 -10.61 8.21
CA GLU A 94 -25.04 -11.47 7.27
C GLU A 94 -25.36 -10.76 5.95
N GLU A 95 -25.77 -9.47 6.03
CA GLU A 95 -25.93 -8.61 4.85
C GLU A 95 -24.61 -8.50 4.06
N LEU A 96 -23.49 -8.23 4.75
CA LEU A 96 -22.18 -8.12 4.09
C LEU A 96 -21.73 -9.45 3.49
N GLN A 97 -21.99 -10.58 4.16
CA GLN A 97 -21.67 -11.90 3.65
C GLN A 97 -22.41 -12.18 2.33
N THR A 98 -23.67 -11.75 2.25
CA THR A 98 -24.50 -11.91 1.04
C THR A 98 -24.01 -11.01 -0.09
N LEU A 99 -23.60 -9.78 0.21
CA LEU A 99 -23.11 -8.83 -0.79
C LEU A 99 -21.69 -9.13 -1.27
N SER A 100 -20.80 -9.51 -0.36
CA SER A 100 -19.38 -9.78 -0.63
C SER A 100 -18.78 -10.71 0.43
N PRO A 101 -18.71 -12.02 0.14
CA PRO A 101 -18.08 -13.00 1.03
C PRO A 101 -16.62 -12.65 1.38
N ALA A 102 -15.90 -11.99 0.47
CA ALA A 102 -14.53 -11.57 0.71
C ALA A 102 -14.45 -10.43 1.73
N MET A 103 -15.28 -9.39 1.59
CA MET A 103 -15.30 -8.27 2.56
C MET A 103 -15.83 -8.72 3.92
N TYR A 104 -16.76 -9.69 3.96
CA TYR A 104 -17.17 -10.34 5.20
C TYR A 104 -16.00 -11.04 5.91
N ARG A 105 -15.22 -11.86 5.16
CA ARG A 105 -14.01 -12.52 5.69
C ARG A 105 -12.98 -11.51 6.20
N TYR A 106 -12.82 -10.39 5.50
CA TYR A 106 -11.98 -9.29 5.97
C TYR A 106 -12.45 -8.78 7.35
N ILE A 107 -13.70 -8.34 7.47
CA ILE A 107 -14.23 -7.77 8.72
C ILE A 107 -14.21 -8.78 9.87
N THR A 108 -14.61 -10.02 9.61
CA THR A 108 -14.62 -11.07 10.64
C THR A 108 -13.21 -11.49 11.07
N GLY A 109 -12.25 -11.48 10.15
CA GLY A 109 -10.84 -11.66 10.46
C GLY A 109 -10.28 -10.53 11.34
N ILE A 110 -10.57 -9.27 11.00
CA ILE A 110 -10.16 -8.12 11.84
C ILE A 110 -10.78 -8.25 13.24
N ARG A 111 -12.06 -8.63 13.35
CA ARG A 111 -12.70 -8.89 14.65
C ARG A 111 -11.95 -9.95 15.45
N ALA A 112 -11.61 -11.08 14.84
CA ALA A 112 -10.85 -12.15 15.51
C ALA A 112 -9.49 -11.64 16.01
N ALA A 113 -8.76 -10.87 15.20
CA ALA A 113 -7.46 -10.34 15.62
C ALA A 113 -7.58 -9.29 16.74
N TRP A 114 -8.49 -8.33 16.62
CA TRP A 114 -8.52 -7.15 17.51
C TRP A 114 -9.34 -7.37 18.78
N ALA A 115 -10.48 -8.04 18.69
CA ALA A 115 -11.35 -8.27 19.84
C ALA A 115 -11.04 -9.59 20.56
N GLU A 116 -10.63 -10.64 19.83
CA GLU A 116 -10.38 -11.97 20.39
C GLU A 116 -8.89 -12.25 20.62
N GLY A 117 -7.99 -11.45 20.01
CA GLY A 117 -6.54 -11.65 20.11
C GLY A 117 -6.02 -12.86 19.31
N ASP A 118 -6.84 -13.43 18.43
CA ASP A 118 -6.57 -14.67 17.72
C ASP A 118 -6.11 -14.38 16.28
N ASN A 119 -4.81 -14.08 16.15
CA ASN A 119 -4.21 -13.69 14.86
C ASN A 119 -4.14 -14.87 13.87
N GLU A 120 -3.95 -16.11 14.33
CA GLU A 120 -3.87 -17.29 13.46
C GLU A 120 -5.23 -17.54 12.81
N ARG A 121 -6.30 -17.57 13.64
CA ARG A 121 -7.66 -17.70 13.14
C ARG A 121 -8.05 -16.51 12.26
N ALA A 122 -7.63 -15.30 12.61
CA ALA A 122 -7.88 -14.12 11.78
C ALA A 122 -7.33 -14.31 10.36
N LEU A 123 -6.07 -14.71 10.20
CA LEU A 123 -5.45 -14.94 8.87
C LEU A 123 -6.13 -16.08 8.11
N SER A 124 -6.51 -17.15 8.82
CA SER A 124 -7.27 -18.27 8.25
C SER A 124 -8.64 -17.83 7.72
N ILE A 125 -9.38 -17.02 8.48
CA ILE A 125 -10.66 -16.44 8.06
C ILE A 125 -10.47 -15.49 6.88
N MET A 126 -9.49 -14.58 6.94
CA MET A 126 -9.24 -13.60 5.88
C MET A 126 -8.89 -14.29 4.57
N GLY A 127 -8.03 -15.30 4.61
CA GLY A 127 -7.53 -16.00 3.42
C GLY A 127 -6.93 -15.01 2.43
N SER A 128 -7.48 -14.96 1.22
CA SER A 128 -7.11 -13.98 0.18
C SER A 128 -8.15 -12.86 0.00
N CYS A 129 -8.84 -12.43 1.07
CA CYS A 129 -9.89 -11.41 0.98
C CYS A 129 -9.43 -10.08 0.39
N TYR A 130 -8.16 -9.73 0.53
CA TYR A 130 -7.54 -8.54 -0.06
C TYR A 130 -7.71 -8.48 -1.58
N GLU A 131 -7.92 -9.61 -2.27
CA GLU A 131 -8.19 -9.62 -3.72
C GLU A 131 -9.48 -8.93 -4.14
N ALA A 132 -10.40 -8.69 -3.20
CA ALA A 132 -11.62 -7.92 -3.46
C ALA A 132 -11.41 -6.39 -3.41
N PHE A 133 -10.19 -5.94 -3.09
CA PHE A 133 -9.82 -4.53 -2.96
C PHE A 133 -8.73 -4.17 -3.97
N HIS A 134 -8.59 -2.89 -4.30
CA HIS A 134 -7.40 -2.41 -5.00
C HIS A 134 -6.17 -2.62 -4.10
N THR A 135 -5.02 -2.78 -4.75
CA THR A 135 -3.72 -2.94 -4.08
C THR A 135 -3.40 -1.74 -3.22
N GLY A 136 -2.91 -1.96 -2.00
CA GLY A 136 -2.51 -0.90 -1.10
C GLY A 136 -3.66 -0.20 -0.38
N GLU A 137 -4.91 -0.63 -0.59
CA GLU A 137 -5.99 -0.22 0.30
C GLU A 137 -5.75 -0.75 1.73
N GLU A 138 -6.45 -0.18 2.70
CA GLU A 138 -6.29 -0.49 4.13
C GLU A 138 -6.35 -1.99 4.46
N CYS A 139 -7.09 -2.79 3.68
CA CYS A 139 -7.13 -4.25 3.84
C CYS A 139 -5.74 -4.88 3.69
N ASP A 140 -4.92 -4.41 2.75
CA ASP A 140 -3.58 -4.94 2.54
C ASP A 140 -2.64 -4.61 3.73
N CYS A 141 -2.76 -3.42 4.30
CA CYS A 141 -1.97 -3.00 5.47
C CYS A 141 -2.38 -3.74 6.74
N LEU A 142 -3.68 -3.88 7.02
CA LEU A 142 -4.16 -4.58 8.22
C LEU A 142 -3.91 -6.10 8.15
N TYR A 143 -3.99 -6.70 6.96
CA TYR A 143 -3.58 -8.10 6.78
C TYR A 143 -2.11 -8.28 7.15
N LEU A 144 -1.24 -7.40 6.64
CA LEU A 144 0.19 -7.46 6.91
C LEU A 144 0.49 -7.21 8.40
N GLU A 145 -0.18 -6.24 9.05
CA GLU A 145 -0.06 -6.02 10.50
C GLU A 145 -0.33 -7.31 11.27
N ILE A 146 -1.46 -7.98 11.00
CA ILE A 146 -1.86 -9.20 11.71
C ILE A 146 -0.86 -10.33 11.43
N ALA A 147 -0.42 -10.47 10.18
CA ALA A 147 0.56 -11.48 9.79
C ALA A 147 1.90 -11.32 10.49
N LEU A 148 2.40 -10.08 10.64
CA LEU A 148 3.69 -9.84 11.26
C LEU A 148 3.70 -10.10 12.77
N LYS A 149 2.54 -10.18 13.43
CA LYS A 149 2.44 -10.71 14.80
C LYS A 149 2.80 -12.20 14.90
N GLN A 150 2.91 -12.90 13.76
CA GLN A 150 3.31 -14.31 13.61
C GLN A 150 4.56 -14.47 12.72
N GLN A 151 5.38 -13.43 12.58
CA GLN A 151 6.45 -13.39 11.57
C GLN A 151 7.46 -14.55 11.67
N GLU A 152 7.80 -15.01 12.88
CA GLU A 152 8.77 -16.10 13.10
C GLU A 152 8.30 -17.45 12.53
N GLU A 153 6.99 -17.65 12.43
CA GLU A 153 6.38 -18.87 11.86
C GLU A 153 6.27 -18.79 10.34
N ILE A 154 6.28 -17.58 9.78
CA ILE A 154 6.02 -17.33 8.35
C ILE A 154 7.33 -17.22 7.54
N PHE A 155 8.37 -16.64 8.14
CA PHE A 155 9.64 -16.38 7.46
C PHE A 155 10.83 -17.01 8.17
N HIS A 156 11.75 -17.56 7.36
CA HIS A 156 12.97 -18.20 7.85
C HIS A 156 14.19 -17.71 7.08
N PRO A 157 15.37 -17.60 7.72
CA PRO A 157 16.59 -17.21 7.02
C PRO A 157 16.97 -18.24 5.94
N SER A 158 17.56 -17.75 4.84
CA SER A 158 18.07 -18.57 3.72
C SER A 158 19.55 -18.27 3.50
N ARG A 159 20.25 -19.20 2.84
CA ARG A 159 21.68 -19.05 2.49
C ARG A 159 21.91 -18.32 1.18
N ARG A 160 20.87 -17.83 0.51
CA ARG A 160 20.98 -16.98 -0.68
C ARG A 160 20.84 -15.51 -0.27
N PRO A 161 21.94 -14.79 -0.02
CA PRO A 161 21.87 -13.40 0.37
C PRO A 161 21.46 -12.53 -0.83
N ILE A 162 20.79 -11.41 -0.53
CA ILE A 162 20.60 -10.31 -1.50
C ILE A 162 21.99 -9.85 -1.97
N PRO A 163 22.24 -9.73 -3.30
CA PRO A 163 23.47 -9.13 -3.81
C PRO A 163 23.73 -7.75 -3.20
N GLU A 164 24.96 -7.44 -2.79
CA GLU A 164 25.34 -6.13 -2.23
C GLU A 164 25.48 -5.05 -3.33
N LYS A 165 24.54 -5.02 -4.28
CA LYS A 165 24.48 -4.06 -5.38
C LYS A 165 23.36 -3.07 -5.16
N LEU A 166 23.64 -1.79 -5.40
CA LEU A 166 22.69 -0.69 -5.22
C LEU A 166 22.28 -0.12 -6.57
N TYR A 167 20.98 -0.01 -6.79
CA TYR A 167 20.38 0.56 -7.98
C TYR A 167 19.56 1.80 -7.63
N MET A 168 19.73 2.84 -8.44
CA MET A 168 18.95 4.07 -8.42
C MET A 168 18.40 4.38 -9.81
N PHE A 169 17.46 5.31 -9.88
CA PHE A 169 16.96 5.87 -11.13
C PHE A 169 16.79 7.38 -11.03
N TRP A 170 17.07 8.07 -12.13
CA TRP A 170 16.77 9.48 -12.27
C TRP A 170 16.42 9.81 -13.73
N ASP A 171 15.32 10.53 -13.95
CA ASP A 171 14.70 10.69 -15.28
C ASP A 171 15.35 11.80 -16.13
N LYS A 172 15.85 12.86 -15.50
CA LYS A 172 16.34 14.08 -16.17
C LYS A 172 17.76 14.42 -15.78
N ALA A 173 18.22 15.63 -16.10
CA ALA A 173 19.45 16.15 -15.51
C ALA A 173 19.26 16.27 -13.98
N PRO A 174 20.11 15.62 -13.15
CA PRO A 174 19.97 15.69 -11.70
C PRO A 174 20.29 17.09 -11.18
N PRO A 175 19.48 17.64 -10.26
CA PRO A 175 19.84 18.86 -9.55
C PRO A 175 21.07 18.62 -8.65
N PRO A 176 21.76 19.68 -8.20
CA PRO A 176 23.05 19.57 -7.52
C PRO A 176 23.06 18.61 -6.32
N GLU A 177 22.01 18.62 -5.50
CA GLU A 177 21.86 17.76 -4.33
C GLU A 177 21.75 16.27 -4.69
N ILE A 178 21.04 15.95 -5.78
CA ILE A 178 20.95 14.58 -6.29
C ILE A 178 22.28 14.17 -6.92
N GLN A 179 22.94 15.07 -7.65
CA GLN A 179 24.26 14.80 -8.22
C GLN A 179 25.31 14.52 -7.15
N GLN A 180 25.29 15.26 -6.03
CA GLN A 180 26.14 15.00 -4.87
C GLN A 180 25.85 13.62 -4.27
N ASN A 181 24.58 13.25 -4.17
CA ASN A 181 24.17 11.94 -3.65
C ASN A 181 24.60 10.80 -4.58
N ILE A 182 24.54 11.00 -5.90
CA ILE A 182 25.05 10.04 -6.90
C ILE A 182 26.56 9.85 -6.72
N THR A 183 27.32 10.95 -6.59
CA THR A 183 28.77 10.88 -6.36
C THR A 183 29.09 10.17 -5.04
N TYR A 184 28.36 10.47 -3.97
CA TYR A 184 28.52 9.80 -2.67
C TYR A 184 28.39 8.27 -2.79
N HIS A 185 27.34 7.77 -3.44
CA HIS A 185 27.14 6.31 -3.58
C HIS A 185 28.16 5.68 -4.53
N GLN A 186 28.60 6.41 -5.57
CA GLN A 186 29.65 5.97 -6.49
C GLN A 186 31.00 5.81 -5.77
N GLU A 187 31.34 6.73 -4.86
CA GLU A 187 32.55 6.66 -4.04
C GLU A 187 32.45 5.56 -2.98
N LEU A 188 31.27 5.38 -2.38
CA LEU A 188 31.02 4.38 -1.33
C LEU A 188 31.09 2.94 -1.83
N LEU A 189 30.55 2.67 -3.02
CA LEU A 189 30.30 1.31 -3.52
C LEU A 189 31.05 0.95 -4.81
N GLY A 190 31.61 1.93 -5.52
CA GLY A 190 32.37 1.68 -6.74
C GLY A 190 31.55 0.94 -7.81
N ALA A 191 32.01 -0.25 -8.19
CA ALA A 191 31.38 -1.06 -9.26
C ALA A 191 30.04 -1.70 -8.87
N ASP A 192 29.71 -1.73 -7.57
CA ASP A 192 28.46 -2.30 -7.08
C ASP A 192 27.32 -1.28 -6.99
N TYR A 193 27.55 -0.05 -7.48
CA TYR A 193 26.52 0.98 -7.63
C TYR A 193 26.19 1.25 -9.11
N LYS A 194 24.90 1.39 -9.41
CA LYS A 194 24.43 1.85 -10.71
C LYS A 194 23.23 2.78 -10.56
N ILE A 195 23.28 3.92 -11.24
CA ILE A 195 22.11 4.74 -11.51
C ILE A 195 21.69 4.59 -12.97
N TYR A 196 20.39 4.43 -13.20
CA TYR A 196 19.80 4.40 -14.54
C TYR A 196 19.24 5.78 -14.89
N SER A 197 19.54 6.23 -16.11
CA SER A 197 18.81 7.31 -16.77
C SER A 197 17.47 6.84 -17.35
N TYR A 198 16.63 7.78 -17.77
CA TYR A 198 15.36 7.48 -18.45
C TYR A 198 15.55 6.60 -19.70
N ASP A 199 16.51 6.93 -20.56
CA ASP A 199 16.76 6.20 -21.80
C ASP A 199 17.31 4.78 -21.53
N GLU A 200 18.20 4.64 -20.54
CA GLU A 200 18.69 3.33 -20.12
C GLU A 200 17.59 2.46 -19.52
N ALA A 201 16.69 3.05 -18.72
CA ALA A 201 15.55 2.34 -18.16
C ALA A 201 14.57 1.87 -19.25
N ALA A 202 14.27 2.73 -20.22
CA ALA A 202 13.40 2.39 -21.34
C ALA A 202 14.00 1.27 -22.21
N ALA A 203 15.29 1.36 -22.54
CA ALA A 203 16.00 0.32 -23.29
C ALA A 203 16.06 -1.00 -22.50
N PHE A 204 16.35 -0.93 -21.20
CA PHE A 204 16.34 -2.10 -20.32
C PHE A 204 14.99 -2.80 -20.32
N LEU A 205 13.88 -2.06 -20.19
CA LEU A 205 12.55 -2.64 -20.17
C LEU A 205 12.23 -3.33 -21.50
N GLU A 206 12.62 -2.73 -22.63
CA GLU A 206 12.45 -3.35 -23.95
C GLU A 206 13.27 -4.64 -24.08
N ASP A 207 14.55 -4.62 -23.69
CA ASP A 207 15.46 -5.75 -23.83
C ASP A 207 15.07 -6.95 -22.95
N PHE A 208 14.59 -6.71 -21.73
CA PHE A 208 14.31 -7.77 -20.75
C PHE A 208 12.82 -8.15 -20.63
N TYR A 209 11.91 -7.22 -20.89
CA TYR A 209 10.46 -7.40 -20.66
C TYR A 209 9.61 -7.09 -21.91
N GLY A 210 10.23 -6.59 -22.99
CA GLY A 210 9.58 -6.35 -24.27
C GLY A 210 8.94 -4.96 -24.39
N ALA A 211 8.46 -4.67 -25.61
CA ALA A 211 7.91 -3.36 -25.98
C ALA A 211 6.74 -2.92 -25.09
N GLU A 212 5.94 -3.86 -24.59
CA GLU A 212 4.82 -3.59 -23.70
C GLU A 212 5.25 -2.93 -22.38
N ALA A 213 6.30 -3.44 -21.74
CA ALA A 213 6.84 -2.89 -20.51
C ALA A 213 7.42 -1.50 -20.73
N ARG A 214 8.15 -1.32 -21.84
CA ARG A 214 8.67 -0.02 -22.27
C ARG A 214 7.54 0.99 -22.48
N ASP A 215 6.50 0.61 -23.21
CA ASP A 215 5.40 1.53 -23.53
C ASP A 215 4.61 1.96 -22.28
N LEU A 216 4.41 1.06 -21.31
CA LEU A 216 3.82 1.42 -20.02
C LEU A 216 4.69 2.39 -19.21
N PHE A 217 6.01 2.19 -19.19
CA PHE A 217 6.96 3.10 -18.56
C PHE A 217 6.98 4.48 -19.25
N LEU A 218 7.02 4.50 -20.58
CA LEU A 218 6.97 5.74 -21.36
C LEU A 218 5.62 6.47 -21.22
N GLY A 219 4.55 5.72 -20.95
CA GLY A 219 3.20 6.24 -20.73
C GLY A 219 2.87 6.62 -19.28
N ALA A 220 3.84 6.54 -18.36
CA ALA A 220 3.63 6.92 -16.96
C ALA A 220 3.21 8.40 -16.84
N ARG A 221 2.25 8.69 -15.96
CA ARG A 221 1.65 10.03 -15.84
C ARG A 221 2.52 11.00 -15.05
N HIS A 222 3.46 10.45 -14.28
CA HIS A 222 4.35 11.19 -13.40
C HIS A 222 5.72 10.51 -13.30
N PRO A 223 6.84 11.24 -13.14
CA PRO A 223 8.17 10.63 -12.96
C PRO A 223 8.26 9.62 -11.81
N ALA A 224 7.56 9.88 -10.71
CA ALA A 224 7.47 8.93 -9.59
C ALA A 224 6.80 7.60 -9.98
N GLU A 225 5.75 7.65 -10.81
CA GLU A 225 5.09 6.45 -11.34
C GLU A 225 6.04 5.67 -12.27
N ALA A 226 6.85 6.36 -13.07
CA ALA A 226 7.87 5.73 -13.91
C ALA A 226 8.97 5.06 -13.08
N ALA A 227 9.45 5.72 -12.02
CA ALA A 227 10.45 5.18 -11.09
C ALA A 227 9.92 3.95 -10.33
N ASP A 228 8.68 4.02 -9.84
CA ASP A 228 7.95 2.89 -9.26
C ASP A 228 7.82 1.72 -10.22
N PHE A 229 7.51 2.00 -11.49
CA PHE A 229 7.42 0.96 -12.50
C PHE A 229 8.78 0.30 -12.71
N PHE A 230 9.83 1.09 -12.92
CA PHE A 230 11.15 0.58 -13.26
C PHE A 230 11.84 -0.15 -12.10
N ARG A 231 11.69 0.32 -10.84
CA ARG A 231 12.40 -0.27 -9.69
C ARG A 231 12.14 -1.76 -9.52
N VAL A 232 10.90 -2.18 -9.71
CA VAL A 232 10.50 -3.58 -9.57
C VAL A 232 11.19 -4.43 -10.65
N HIS A 233 11.25 -3.94 -11.90
CA HIS A 233 11.88 -4.63 -13.01
C HIS A 233 13.39 -4.77 -12.82
N ALA A 234 14.06 -3.69 -12.39
CA ALA A 234 15.50 -3.69 -12.14
C ALA A 234 15.88 -4.71 -11.07
N ILE A 235 15.18 -4.70 -9.92
CA ILE A 235 15.44 -5.63 -8.81
C ILE A 235 15.00 -7.05 -9.17
N ASN A 236 13.90 -7.25 -9.89
CA ASN A 236 13.50 -8.59 -10.32
C ASN A 236 14.55 -9.23 -11.25
N THR A 237 15.14 -8.47 -12.18
CA THR A 237 16.13 -9.00 -13.12
C THR A 237 17.50 -9.22 -12.47
N HIS A 238 17.97 -8.26 -11.66
CA HIS A 238 19.35 -8.28 -11.16
C HIS A 238 19.48 -8.79 -9.72
N GLY A 239 18.40 -8.77 -8.95
CA GLY A 239 18.48 -8.73 -7.50
C GLY A 239 19.19 -7.48 -7.02
N GLY A 240 19.53 -7.45 -5.73
CA GLY A 240 20.21 -6.33 -5.09
C GLY A 240 19.24 -5.43 -4.34
N TRP A 241 19.63 -4.18 -4.21
CA TRP A 241 18.94 -3.16 -3.43
C TRP A 241 18.51 -2.00 -4.30
N TRP A 242 17.28 -1.56 -4.10
CA TRP A 242 16.79 -0.30 -4.65
C TRP A 242 16.92 0.80 -3.60
N LEU A 243 17.27 2.00 -4.03
CA LEU A 243 17.21 3.22 -3.24
C LEU A 243 16.69 4.37 -4.12
N ASP A 244 15.70 5.12 -3.66
CA ASP A 244 15.29 6.35 -4.35
C ASP A 244 16.42 7.38 -4.27
N ALA A 245 16.64 8.12 -5.36
CA ALA A 245 17.84 8.96 -5.51
C ALA A 245 17.89 10.15 -4.52
N ASP A 246 16.77 10.47 -3.88
CA ASP A 246 16.62 11.47 -2.82
C ASP A 246 16.77 10.91 -1.39
N LEU A 247 17.14 9.64 -1.26
CA LEU A 247 17.57 9.02 -0.02
C LEU A 247 19.06 8.70 -0.07
N ARG A 248 19.69 8.63 1.10
CA ARG A 248 21.10 8.27 1.21
C ARG A 248 21.31 7.11 2.17
N LEU A 249 22.13 6.13 1.78
CA LEU A 249 22.61 5.12 2.73
C LEU A 249 23.46 5.78 3.82
N LYS A 250 23.25 5.40 5.08
CA LYS A 250 24.14 5.84 6.15
C LYS A 250 25.50 5.18 6.07
N ASP A 251 25.53 3.90 5.67
CA ASP A 251 26.75 3.15 5.43
C ASP A 251 26.48 1.92 4.54
N ALA A 252 27.55 1.35 3.95
CA ALA A 252 27.44 0.21 3.03
C ALA A 252 27.06 -1.11 3.73
N SER A 253 27.22 -1.24 5.06
CA SER A 253 26.89 -2.48 5.78
C SER A 253 25.38 -2.74 5.81
N VAL A 254 24.57 -1.72 5.58
CA VAL A 254 23.12 -1.81 5.41
C VAL A 254 22.73 -2.81 4.30
N LEU A 255 23.55 -2.93 3.26
CA LEU A 255 23.30 -3.83 2.11
C LEU A 255 23.55 -5.31 2.44
N LYS A 256 24.15 -5.61 3.59
CA LYS A 256 24.40 -6.99 4.02
C LYS A 256 23.11 -7.63 4.49
N SER A 257 22.79 -8.78 3.91
CA SER A 257 21.61 -9.55 4.27
C SER A 257 21.88 -11.05 4.28
N ASN A 258 21.27 -11.76 5.22
CA ASN A 258 21.16 -13.22 5.27
C ASN A 258 19.74 -13.70 4.88
N HIS A 259 18.97 -12.84 4.21
CA HIS A 259 17.63 -13.14 3.71
C HIS A 259 17.60 -12.96 2.20
N GLU A 260 16.62 -13.59 1.54
CA GLU A 260 16.39 -13.43 0.10
C GLU A 260 15.64 -12.14 -0.22
N ASN A 261 14.91 -11.60 0.75
CA ASN A 261 14.18 -10.35 0.65
C ASN A 261 14.30 -9.56 1.94
N ARG A 262 14.37 -8.24 1.81
CA ARG A 262 14.35 -7.32 2.94
C ARG A 262 13.52 -6.09 2.60
N PHE A 263 12.51 -5.84 3.40
CA PHE A 263 11.58 -4.72 3.28
C PHE A 263 11.51 -3.96 4.60
N TYR A 264 11.08 -2.72 4.51
CA TYR A 264 10.83 -1.87 5.67
C TYR A 264 9.40 -1.36 5.66
N LEU A 265 8.84 -1.08 6.83
CA LEU A 265 7.49 -0.54 6.97
C LEU A 265 7.49 0.88 7.51
N THR A 266 6.52 1.65 7.04
CA THR A 266 6.02 2.85 7.75
C THR A 266 5.27 2.45 9.02
N ASP A 267 5.02 3.43 9.90
CA ASP A 267 4.19 3.20 11.11
C ASP A 267 2.74 2.80 10.79
N ASN A 268 2.29 3.02 9.54
CA ASN A 268 0.96 2.63 9.06
C ASN A 268 0.99 1.34 8.21
N PHE A 269 2.05 0.52 8.32
CA PHE A 269 2.21 -0.77 7.64
C PHE A 269 2.26 -0.72 6.10
N TYR A 270 2.49 0.44 5.51
CA TYR A 270 2.91 0.50 4.10
C TYR A 270 4.38 0.11 3.98
N ILE A 271 4.72 -0.63 2.92
CA ILE A 271 6.09 -0.97 2.61
C ILE A 271 6.79 0.24 1.99
N HIS A 272 7.98 0.54 2.51
CA HIS A 272 8.95 1.43 1.87
C HIS A 272 9.42 0.81 0.56
N ASN A 273 8.84 1.26 -0.56
CA ASN A 273 9.28 0.86 -1.88
C ASN A 273 10.47 1.71 -2.36
N ASP A 274 10.80 2.80 -1.65
CA ASP A 274 11.92 3.71 -1.83
C ASP A 274 13.25 3.16 -1.29
N PHE A 275 13.23 2.16 -0.41
CA PHE A 275 14.40 1.36 -0.06
C PHE A 275 14.04 -0.08 0.29
N TYR A 276 14.49 -1.04 -0.51
CA TYR A 276 14.29 -2.47 -0.27
C TYR A 276 15.33 -3.31 -1.00
N GLY A 277 15.45 -4.59 -0.63
CA GLY A 277 16.34 -5.52 -1.30
C GLY A 277 15.69 -6.88 -1.57
N ALA A 278 16.04 -7.49 -2.69
CA ALA A 278 15.60 -8.83 -3.04
C ALA A 278 16.65 -9.55 -3.90
N ILE A 279 16.61 -10.88 -3.91
CA ILE A 279 17.31 -11.68 -4.93
C ILE A 279 16.64 -11.53 -6.29
N ALA A 280 17.37 -11.83 -7.36
CA ALA A 280 16.81 -11.90 -8.70
C ALA A 280 15.70 -12.97 -8.76
N ASN A 281 14.61 -12.67 -9.47
CA ASN A 281 13.42 -13.50 -9.60
C ASN A 281 12.86 -13.94 -8.24
N SER A 282 12.83 -13.03 -7.27
CA SER A 282 12.19 -13.31 -5.99
C SER A 282 10.67 -13.51 -6.20
N PRO A 283 10.04 -14.49 -5.52
CA PRO A 283 8.60 -14.65 -5.56
C PRO A 283 7.81 -13.39 -5.14
N VAL A 284 8.43 -12.47 -4.39
CA VAL A 284 7.80 -11.19 -4.03
C VAL A 284 7.84 -10.22 -5.21
N THR A 285 8.99 -10.04 -5.85
CA THR A 285 9.12 -9.09 -6.98
C THR A 285 8.36 -9.57 -8.22
N GLU A 286 8.32 -10.88 -8.47
CA GLU A 286 7.48 -11.47 -9.51
C GLU A 286 5.99 -11.14 -9.27
N ASP A 287 5.53 -11.21 -8.02
CA ASP A 287 4.14 -10.92 -7.66
C ASP A 287 3.83 -9.40 -7.70
N CYS A 288 4.81 -8.56 -7.35
CA CYS A 288 4.74 -7.11 -7.58
C CYS A 288 4.50 -6.81 -9.06
N LEU A 289 5.24 -7.45 -9.98
CA LEU A 289 5.05 -7.29 -11.43
C LEU A 289 3.62 -7.66 -11.85
N LEU A 290 3.07 -8.77 -11.35
CA LEU A 290 1.68 -9.16 -11.66
C LEU A 290 0.67 -8.06 -11.31
N SER A 291 0.79 -7.48 -10.11
CA SER A 291 -0.09 -6.41 -9.64
C SER A 291 0.11 -5.13 -10.44
N LEU A 292 1.36 -4.77 -10.71
CA LEU A 292 1.78 -3.59 -11.46
C LEU A 292 1.22 -3.61 -12.90
N TYR A 293 1.34 -4.72 -13.63
CA TYR A 293 0.77 -4.85 -14.98
C TYR A 293 -0.75 -4.81 -14.93
N ARG A 294 -1.38 -5.58 -14.04
CA ARG A 294 -2.84 -5.60 -13.90
C ARG A 294 -3.39 -4.20 -13.64
N ASN A 295 -2.78 -3.46 -12.72
CA ASN A 295 -3.20 -2.10 -12.38
C ASN A 295 -2.99 -1.13 -13.55
N SER A 296 -1.84 -1.22 -14.23
CA SER A 296 -1.53 -0.40 -15.40
C SER A 296 -2.53 -0.59 -16.54
N TYR A 297 -3.06 -1.81 -16.71
CA TYR A 297 -4.07 -2.11 -17.74
C TYR A 297 -5.48 -1.73 -17.35
N LEU A 298 -5.92 -2.17 -16.17
CA LEU A 298 -7.33 -2.11 -15.78
C LEU A 298 -7.69 -0.81 -15.05
N HIS A 299 -6.71 -0.14 -14.45
CA HIS A 299 -6.94 0.96 -13.51
C HIS A 299 -5.94 2.10 -13.78
N LYS A 300 -6.01 2.67 -14.99
CA LYS A 300 -5.06 3.71 -15.44
C LYS A 300 -4.98 4.93 -14.51
N ASP A 301 -6.12 5.30 -13.92
CA ASP A 301 -6.29 6.45 -13.03
C ASP A 301 -6.21 6.08 -11.54
N LEU A 302 -5.78 4.86 -11.22
CA LEU A 302 -5.57 4.46 -9.83
C LEU A 302 -4.46 5.32 -9.21
N TYR A 303 -4.65 5.68 -7.94
CA TYR A 303 -3.68 6.43 -7.16
C TYR A 303 -2.28 5.81 -7.26
N ILE A 304 -1.24 6.61 -7.52
CA ILE A 304 0.11 6.12 -7.86
C ILE A 304 0.63 5.13 -6.82
N ALA A 305 0.48 5.43 -5.52
CA ALA A 305 0.93 4.54 -4.45
C ALA A 305 0.26 3.16 -4.47
N TYR A 306 -0.95 3.07 -5.01
CA TYR A 306 -1.71 1.83 -5.15
C TYR A 306 -1.41 1.13 -6.47
N LYS A 307 -1.18 1.91 -7.53
CA LYS A 307 -0.96 1.43 -8.90
C LYS A 307 0.41 0.79 -9.08
N THR A 308 1.47 1.55 -8.78
CA THR A 308 2.88 1.19 -9.00
C THR A 308 3.73 1.28 -7.74
N GLY A 309 3.29 2.08 -6.75
CA GLY A 309 4.04 2.34 -5.51
C GLY A 309 3.88 1.26 -4.42
N PRO A 310 3.94 1.62 -3.13
CA PRO A 310 3.92 0.68 -2.00
C PRO A 310 2.85 -0.42 -2.04
N GLY A 311 1.66 -0.10 -2.55
CA GLY A 311 0.49 -1.00 -2.51
C GLY A 311 0.71 -2.34 -3.19
N ILE A 312 1.49 -2.38 -4.28
CA ILE A 312 1.79 -3.65 -4.97
C ILE A 312 2.70 -4.56 -4.14
N PHE A 313 3.60 -3.97 -3.32
CA PHE A 313 4.46 -4.72 -2.42
C PHE A 313 3.67 -5.29 -1.25
N ASN A 314 2.75 -4.49 -0.68
CA ASN A 314 1.86 -4.99 0.38
C ASN A 314 1.05 -6.19 -0.12
N ARG A 315 0.46 -6.08 -1.33
CA ARG A 315 -0.26 -7.21 -1.97
C ARG A 315 0.63 -8.42 -2.20
N ALA A 316 1.85 -8.23 -2.71
CA ALA A 316 2.80 -9.30 -2.98
C ALA A 316 3.18 -10.06 -1.71
N LEU A 317 3.46 -9.36 -0.60
CA LEU A 317 3.71 -10.00 0.68
C LEU A 317 2.47 -10.72 1.22
N ASN A 318 1.28 -10.13 1.12
CA ASN A 318 0.04 -10.79 1.57
C ASN A 318 -0.23 -12.09 0.82
N ARG A 319 0.02 -12.13 -0.48
CA ARG A 319 -0.04 -13.36 -1.29
C ARG A 319 1.00 -14.38 -0.88
N LEU A 320 2.25 -13.95 -0.65
CA LEU A 320 3.30 -14.83 -0.18
C LEU A 320 2.95 -15.45 1.18
N ILE A 321 2.53 -14.63 2.14
CA ILE A 321 2.11 -15.04 3.49
C ILE A 321 0.98 -16.06 3.41
N TYR A 322 -0.09 -15.73 2.68
CA TYR A 322 -1.23 -16.62 2.51
C TYR A 322 -0.82 -17.98 1.91
N ARG A 323 0.04 -17.98 0.88
CA ARG A 323 0.58 -19.21 0.28
C ARG A 323 1.43 -20.01 1.28
N ASN A 324 2.28 -19.34 2.05
CA ASN A 324 3.13 -20.00 3.04
C ASN A 324 2.32 -20.68 4.14
N LEU A 325 1.32 -19.98 4.68
CA LEU A 325 0.40 -20.52 5.69
C LEU A 325 -0.45 -21.66 5.13
N SER A 326 -1.02 -21.50 3.93
CA SER A 326 -1.92 -22.48 3.32
C SER A 326 -1.21 -23.77 2.87
N PHE A 327 0.03 -23.66 2.42
CA PHE A 327 0.78 -24.76 1.82
C PHE A 327 2.04 -25.17 2.61
N GLN A 328 2.19 -24.66 3.83
CA GLN A 328 3.34 -24.92 4.71
C GLN A 328 4.69 -24.72 4.00
N ARG A 329 4.80 -23.61 3.27
CA ARG A 329 6.04 -23.22 2.58
C ARG A 329 6.80 -22.21 3.42
N SER A 330 8.12 -22.24 3.31
CA SER A 330 8.99 -21.22 3.87
C SER A 330 9.43 -20.24 2.79
N ALA A 331 9.44 -18.95 3.13
CA ALA A 331 10.10 -17.92 2.34
C ALA A 331 11.11 -17.19 3.21
N SER A 332 12.18 -16.72 2.58
CA SER A 332 13.21 -15.93 3.26
C SER A 332 12.96 -14.45 3.07
N VAL A 333 12.19 -13.88 4.00
CA VAL A 333 11.83 -12.46 4.00
C VAL A 333 12.09 -11.88 5.37
N ARG A 334 12.78 -10.74 5.38
CA ARG A 334 12.88 -9.89 6.56
C ARG A 334 12.03 -8.65 6.34
N VAL A 335 11.11 -8.39 7.24
CA VAL A 335 10.35 -7.14 7.30
C VAL A 335 10.75 -6.42 8.57
N ASP A 336 11.35 -5.25 8.44
CA ASP A 336 11.73 -4.39 9.56
C ASP A 336 10.78 -3.16 9.65
N GLY A 337 10.75 -2.45 10.78
CA GLY A 337 9.89 -1.29 10.99
C GLY A 337 10.53 0.05 10.62
N GLN A 338 9.79 1.15 10.86
CA GLN A 338 10.20 2.53 10.53
C GLN A 338 11.51 2.92 11.20
N SER A 339 11.75 2.49 12.44
CA SER A 339 12.99 2.81 13.15
C SER A 339 14.23 2.18 12.49
N GLN A 340 14.12 0.97 11.94
CA GLN A 340 15.21 0.33 11.21
C GLN A 340 15.41 0.95 9.84
N PHE A 341 14.34 1.42 9.18
CA PHE A 341 14.43 2.20 7.95
C PHE A 341 15.23 3.49 8.20
N LEU A 342 14.85 4.26 9.22
CA LEU A 342 15.56 5.49 9.60
C LEU A 342 16.99 5.22 10.13
N ALA A 343 17.31 3.99 10.53
CA ALA A 343 18.67 3.59 10.87
C ALA A 343 19.50 3.20 9.64
N ALA A 344 18.85 2.81 8.54
CA ALA A 344 19.49 2.38 7.30
C ALA A 344 19.76 3.56 6.35
N VAL A 345 18.81 4.49 6.24
CA VAL A 345 18.86 5.61 5.31
C VAL A 345 18.71 6.95 6.04
N GLU A 346 19.15 8.02 5.39
CA GLU A 346 18.86 9.40 5.77
C GLU A 346 18.19 10.16 4.63
N GLU A 347 17.20 10.96 4.99
CA GLU A 347 16.64 11.99 4.11
C GLU A 347 17.55 13.23 4.16
N PHE A 348 17.64 13.94 3.04
CA PHE A 348 18.32 15.23 2.94
C PHE A 348 17.42 16.26 2.26
N GLU A 349 17.79 17.54 2.36
CA GLU A 349 17.01 18.61 1.78
C GLU A 349 16.93 18.44 0.26
N THR A 350 15.70 18.46 -0.27
CA THR A 350 15.41 18.31 -1.70
C THR A 350 14.59 19.48 -2.22
N PRO A 351 15.22 20.67 -2.40
CA PRO A 351 14.51 21.88 -2.82
C PRO A 351 13.75 21.72 -4.13
N TYR A 352 14.20 20.82 -5.02
CA TYR A 352 13.51 20.55 -6.28
C TYR A 352 12.05 20.11 -6.10
N LYS A 353 11.70 19.45 -4.99
CA LYS A 353 10.33 18.97 -4.72
C LYS A 353 9.33 20.12 -4.56
N HIS A 354 9.77 21.31 -4.15
CA HIS A 354 8.90 22.49 -4.03
C HIS A 354 8.38 22.99 -5.40
N ASN A 355 9.03 22.58 -6.50
CA ASN A 355 8.69 23.04 -7.85
C ASN A 355 7.94 21.98 -8.67
N LEU A 356 7.66 20.81 -8.09
CA LEU A 356 6.97 19.71 -8.76
C LEU A 356 5.50 19.62 -8.31
N PRO A 357 4.58 19.20 -9.19
CA PRO A 357 3.25 18.78 -8.78
C PRO A 357 3.37 17.68 -7.71
N ASN A 358 2.60 17.80 -6.62
CA ASN A 358 2.61 16.76 -5.60
C ASN A 358 2.03 15.46 -6.18
N TRP A 359 2.83 14.40 -6.20
CA TRP A 359 2.42 13.08 -6.66
C TRP A 359 1.23 12.51 -5.87
N GLN A 360 1.04 12.96 -4.63
CA GLN A 360 -0.12 12.57 -3.81
C GLN A 360 -1.46 13.08 -4.38
N LEU A 361 -1.42 14.04 -5.31
CA LEU A 361 -2.59 14.62 -5.97
C LEU A 361 -2.81 14.08 -7.40
N SER A 362 -2.02 13.08 -7.85
CA SER A 362 -1.97 12.57 -9.24
C SER A 362 -2.53 11.15 -9.44
#